data_AF-A0A848C052-F1
#
_entry.id   AF-A0A848C052-F1
#
_cell.length_a   1.000
_cell.length_b   1.000
_cell.length_c   1.000
_cell.angle_alpha   90.00
_cell.angle_beta   90.00
_cell.angle_gamma   90.00
#
_symmetry.space_group_name_H-M   'P 1'
#
loop_
_entity.id
_entity.type
_entity.pdbx_description
1 polymer ?
#
loop_
_entity_poly.entity_id
_entity_poly.type
_entity_poly.pdbx_seq_one_letter_code
_entity_poly.pdbx_strand_id
1 'polypeptide(L)'
;MKKILIVASLLVLGACSSLKKEPKTITNEEIKNWDKTIAKIVVDSAYIPDEYGNEDPIYYLRKTGKMSEKDFQFLSTLNTKNEFNEEEIEKFTKLLDKYPSKIDRKFFLEDTNIKNPKALVDKMVNESRLRMANPSNHISSRVATEEEWEQIVAFSKKDDLNEKDVKKLRKLLNNFIKRKEFFDERSWYGAEISSRLEYIVEKSKSDVLSKKELNNINAKALYIAYPDYLSPLDRWKD
;
A
#
# COMPACT_ATOMS: atom_id res chain seq x y z
N MET A 1 -19.86 43.57 -3.92
CA MET A 1 -18.64 42.86 -3.49
C MET A 1 -18.95 42.02 -2.25
N LYS A 2 -19.32 40.75 -2.41
CA LYS A 2 -19.41 39.81 -1.28
C LYS A 2 -18.07 39.07 -1.21
N LYS A 3 -17.25 39.42 -0.22
CA LYS A 3 -16.03 38.67 0.10
C LYS A 3 -16.47 37.35 0.72
N ILE A 4 -16.33 36.25 -0.01
CA ILE A 4 -16.46 34.92 0.57
C ILE A 4 -15.13 34.67 1.29
N LEU A 5 -15.15 34.76 2.63
CA LEU A 5 -14.03 34.34 3.47
C LEU A 5 -13.94 32.81 3.35
N ILE A 6 -12.88 32.30 2.72
CA ILE A 6 -12.57 30.88 2.69
C ILE A 6 -11.16 30.73 3.28
N VAL A 7 -11.12 30.28 4.53
CA VAL A 7 -9.88 30.06 5.28
C VAL A 7 -9.23 28.78 4.76
N ALA A 8 -7.98 28.91 4.33
CA ALA A 8 -7.16 27.84 3.80
C ALA A 8 -6.34 27.18 4.92
N SER A 9 -6.42 25.85 5.00
CA SER A 9 -5.32 25.01 5.53
C SER A 9 -5.46 23.58 5.01
N LEU A 10 -4.54 23.18 4.14
CA LEU A 10 -4.24 21.77 3.85
C LEU A 10 -3.61 21.16 5.12
N LEU A 11 -4.44 20.67 6.03
CA LEU A 11 -3.98 19.83 7.13
C LEU A 11 -4.06 18.37 6.68
N VAL A 12 -2.93 17.87 6.17
CA VAL A 12 -2.64 16.44 6.10
C VAL A 12 -2.52 15.95 7.54
N LEU A 13 -3.59 15.35 8.07
CA LEU A 13 -3.52 14.60 9.32
C LEU A 13 -3.41 13.12 8.98
N GLY A 14 -2.22 12.59 9.25
CA GLY A 14 -1.99 11.17 9.39
C GLY A 14 -2.98 10.56 10.39
N ALA A 15 -3.36 9.32 10.09
CA ALA A 15 -4.21 8.41 10.85
C ALA A 15 -4.65 8.89 12.24
N CYS A 16 -5.95 9.14 12.40
CA CYS A 16 -6.71 8.86 13.62
C CYS A 16 -8.20 8.69 13.30
N SER A 17 -8.77 7.61 13.80
CA SER A 17 -10.20 7.36 13.89
C SER A 17 -10.94 8.51 14.59
N SER A 18 -12.17 8.78 14.15
CA SER A 18 -13.22 9.53 14.87
C SER A 18 -13.10 11.06 15.10
N LEU A 19 -12.17 11.77 14.46
CA LEU A 19 -12.25 13.25 14.40
C LEU A 19 -13.16 13.69 13.25
N LYS A 20 -14.14 14.56 13.53
CA LYS A 20 -15.01 15.20 12.51
C LYS A 20 -14.09 15.77 11.42
N LYS A 21 -14.22 15.27 10.18
CA LYS A 21 -13.56 15.86 9.00
C LYS A 21 -13.88 17.35 8.98
N GLU A 22 -12.87 18.20 9.13
CA GLU A 22 -13.05 19.62 8.81
C GLU A 22 -13.51 19.75 7.35
N PRO A 23 -14.39 20.71 7.03
CA PRO A 23 -14.87 20.89 5.67
C PRO A 23 -13.70 21.18 4.74
N LYS A 24 -13.45 20.29 3.78
CA LYS A 24 -12.48 20.52 2.72
C LYS A 24 -12.92 21.72 1.90
N THR A 25 -12.21 22.83 2.01
CA THR A 25 -12.39 24.00 1.14
C THR A 25 -11.72 23.72 -0.19
N ILE A 26 -12.51 23.65 -1.26
CA ILE A 26 -12.05 23.36 -2.63
C ILE A 26 -12.12 24.66 -3.44
N THR A 27 -11.05 24.99 -4.15
CA THR A 27 -10.98 26.15 -5.03
C THR A 27 -11.60 25.86 -6.41
N ASN A 28 -12.07 26.90 -7.11
CA ASN A 28 -12.53 26.76 -8.49
C ASN A 28 -11.45 26.17 -9.42
N GLU A 29 -10.17 26.44 -9.14
CA GLU A 29 -9.06 25.87 -9.90
C GLU A 29 -8.93 24.36 -9.67
N GLU A 30 -9.09 23.88 -8.44
CA GLU A 30 -9.09 22.44 -8.13
C GLU A 30 -10.30 21.72 -8.75
N ILE A 31 -11.45 22.39 -8.84
CA ILE A 31 -12.65 21.85 -9.53
C ILE A 31 -12.40 21.76 -11.04
N LYS A 32 -11.79 22.79 -11.65
CA LYS A 32 -11.42 22.79 -13.08
C LYS A 32 -10.35 21.74 -13.42
N ASN A 33 -9.45 21.47 -12.49
CA ASN A 33 -8.40 20.46 -12.60
C ASN A 33 -8.78 19.18 -11.82
N TRP A 34 -10.05 18.74 -11.96
CA TRP A 34 -10.61 17.66 -11.15
C TRP A 34 -9.79 16.37 -11.21
N ASP A 35 -9.17 16.08 -12.35
CA ASP A 35 -8.35 14.91 -12.60
C ASP A 35 -7.14 14.90 -11.65
N LYS A 36 -6.40 16.00 -11.62
CA LYS A 36 -5.25 16.21 -10.72
C LYS A 36 -5.69 16.24 -9.26
N THR A 37 -6.80 16.91 -8.97
CA THR A 37 -7.32 17.05 -7.61
C THR A 37 -7.74 15.70 -7.03
N ILE A 38 -8.48 14.89 -7.78
CA ILE A 38 -8.86 13.54 -7.36
C ILE A 38 -7.62 12.66 -7.24
N ALA A 39 -6.70 12.68 -8.22
CA ALA A 39 -5.48 11.89 -8.17
C ALA A 39 -4.67 12.21 -6.91
N LYS A 40 -4.47 13.50 -6.60
CA LYS A 40 -3.78 13.95 -5.40
C LYS A 40 -4.48 13.48 -4.13
N ILE A 41 -5.79 13.70 -4.00
CA ILE A 41 -6.54 13.29 -2.79
C ILE A 41 -6.52 11.79 -2.59
N VAL A 42 -6.59 11.04 -3.69
CA VAL A 42 -6.41 9.60 -3.66
C VAL A 42 -5.01 9.30 -3.10
N VAL A 43 -3.92 9.82 -3.69
CA VAL A 43 -2.55 9.61 -3.20
C VAL A 43 -2.38 9.97 -1.72
N ASP A 44 -2.77 11.18 -1.33
CA ASP A 44 -2.61 11.72 0.02
C ASP A 44 -3.43 10.95 1.08
N SER A 45 -4.46 10.24 0.65
CA SER A 45 -5.29 9.43 1.55
C SER A 45 -4.74 8.02 1.80
N ALA A 46 -3.62 7.61 1.18
CA ALA A 46 -2.99 6.33 1.50
C ALA A 46 -2.20 6.41 2.80
N TYR A 47 -2.21 5.31 3.54
CA TYR A 47 -1.41 5.19 4.75
C TYR A 47 0.09 5.10 4.41
N ILE A 48 0.40 4.45 3.29
CA ILE A 48 1.73 4.42 2.65
C ILE A 48 1.60 4.97 1.21
N PRO A 49 2.32 6.06 0.84
CA PRO A 49 2.19 6.71 -0.47
C PRO A 49 2.39 5.79 -1.67
N ASP A 50 3.28 4.80 -1.53
CA ASP A 50 3.58 3.83 -2.58
C ASP A 50 2.42 2.85 -2.90
N GLU A 51 1.30 2.91 -2.18
CA GLU A 51 0.09 2.09 -2.41
C GLU A 51 -0.53 2.28 -3.80
N TYR A 52 -0.19 3.36 -4.52
CA TYR A 52 -0.76 3.68 -5.83
C TYR A 52 0.01 3.19 -7.02
N GLY A 53 1.20 2.64 -6.76
CA GLY A 53 2.08 2.07 -7.74
C GLY A 53 1.91 2.55 -9.17
N ASN A 54 2.59 3.60 -9.61
CA ASN A 54 2.70 4.12 -10.99
C ASN A 54 1.42 4.31 -11.85
N GLU A 55 0.26 3.76 -11.52
CA GLU A 55 -0.95 3.90 -12.30
C GLU A 55 -1.69 5.16 -11.86
N ASP A 56 -2.03 5.99 -12.84
CA ASP A 56 -2.85 7.17 -12.60
C ASP A 56 -4.18 6.79 -11.92
N PRO A 57 -4.52 7.38 -10.76
CA PRO A 57 -5.75 7.05 -10.05
C PRO A 57 -7.03 7.20 -10.87
N ILE A 58 -7.09 8.18 -11.79
CA ILE A 58 -8.27 8.37 -12.64
C ILE A 58 -8.39 7.22 -13.62
N TYR A 59 -7.29 6.85 -14.27
CA TYR A 59 -7.25 5.71 -15.18
C TYR A 59 -7.69 4.42 -14.47
N TYR A 60 -7.16 4.14 -13.27
CA TYR A 60 -7.58 2.98 -12.47
C TYR A 60 -9.09 3.00 -12.17
N LEU A 61 -9.61 4.13 -11.70
CA LEU A 61 -11.03 4.25 -11.34
C LEU A 61 -11.95 4.02 -12.55
N ARG A 62 -11.53 4.49 -13.73
CA ARG A 62 -12.27 4.30 -14.98
C ARG A 62 -12.20 2.86 -15.48
N LYS A 63 -11.00 2.29 -15.61
CA LYS A 63 -10.81 0.92 -16.14
C LYS A 63 -11.54 -0.13 -15.30
N THR A 64 -11.65 0.10 -13.98
CA THR A 64 -12.32 -0.81 -13.04
C THR A 64 -13.82 -0.53 -12.88
N GLY A 65 -14.38 0.47 -13.58
CA GLY A 65 -15.79 0.87 -13.47
C GLY A 65 -16.17 1.50 -12.12
N LYS A 66 -15.18 1.81 -11.28
CA LYS A 66 -15.38 2.43 -9.95
C LYS A 66 -15.69 3.93 -10.05
N MET A 67 -15.30 4.56 -11.15
CA MET A 67 -15.85 5.81 -11.66
C MET A 67 -16.90 5.47 -12.71
N SER A 68 -18.16 5.82 -12.43
CA SER A 68 -19.24 5.59 -13.40
C SER A 68 -19.13 6.56 -14.58
N GLU A 69 -19.70 6.18 -15.73
CA GLU A 69 -19.77 7.09 -16.88
C GLU A 69 -20.48 8.40 -16.53
N LYS A 70 -21.53 8.34 -15.70
CA LYS A 70 -22.24 9.54 -15.21
C LYS A 70 -21.34 10.46 -14.37
N ASP A 71 -20.49 9.88 -13.52
CA ASP A 71 -19.52 10.65 -12.73
C ASP A 71 -18.48 11.28 -13.65
N PHE A 72 -17.94 10.51 -14.61
CA PHE A 72 -16.93 10.98 -15.55
C PHE A 72 -17.46 12.10 -16.47
N GLN A 73 -18.68 11.96 -16.98
CA GLN A 73 -19.33 13.01 -17.79
C GLN A 73 -19.53 14.28 -16.98
N PHE A 74 -20.04 14.17 -15.75
CA PHE A 74 -20.16 15.31 -14.85
C PHE A 74 -18.81 16.00 -14.64
N LEU A 75 -17.78 15.26 -14.26
CA LEU A 75 -16.42 15.79 -14.03
C LEU A 75 -15.87 16.48 -15.28
N SER A 76 -16.07 15.88 -16.46
CA SER A 76 -15.62 16.44 -17.75
C SER A 76 -16.27 17.79 -18.06
N THR A 77 -17.49 18.04 -17.60
CA THR A 77 -18.14 19.35 -17.77
C THR A 77 -17.51 20.48 -16.94
N LEU A 78 -16.72 20.14 -15.91
CA LEU A 78 -16.16 21.13 -14.99
C LEU A 78 -14.98 21.91 -15.59
N ASN A 79 -14.23 21.30 -16.52
CA ASN A 79 -13.00 21.87 -17.09
C ASN A 79 -13.23 23.21 -17.81
N THR A 80 -14.41 23.39 -18.41
CA THR A 80 -14.73 24.52 -19.29
C THR A 80 -15.62 25.57 -18.64
N LYS A 81 -16.06 25.36 -17.39
CA LYS A 81 -16.98 26.26 -16.69
C LYS A 81 -16.24 27.43 -16.03
N ASN A 82 -16.86 28.60 -16.02
CA ASN A 82 -16.29 29.78 -15.35
C ASN A 82 -16.68 29.86 -13.87
N GLU A 83 -17.90 29.43 -13.54
CA GLU A 83 -18.46 29.45 -12.20
C GLU A 83 -19.17 28.11 -11.91
N PHE A 84 -19.24 27.75 -10.63
CA PHE A 84 -19.85 26.52 -10.15
C PHE A 84 -20.94 26.86 -9.13
N ASN A 85 -22.09 26.20 -9.22
CA ASN A 85 -23.14 26.35 -8.22
C ASN A 85 -22.91 25.44 -7.01
N GLU A 86 -23.70 25.62 -5.94
CA GLU A 86 -23.56 24.87 -4.69
C GLU A 86 -23.75 23.35 -4.88
N GLU A 87 -24.70 22.93 -5.72
CA GLU A 87 -24.96 21.52 -6.00
C GLU A 87 -23.78 20.84 -6.71
N GLU A 88 -23.12 21.55 -7.62
CA GLU A 88 -21.94 21.06 -8.33
C GLU A 88 -20.74 20.91 -7.41
N ILE A 89 -20.51 21.90 -6.55
CA ILE A 89 -19.45 21.87 -5.54
C ILE A 89 -19.70 20.71 -4.56
N GLU A 90 -20.94 20.54 -4.10
CA GLU A 90 -21.31 19.44 -3.21
C GLU A 90 -21.10 18.08 -3.89
N LYS A 91 -21.55 17.94 -5.15
CA LYS A 91 -21.38 16.71 -5.92
C LYS A 91 -19.90 16.39 -6.12
N PHE A 92 -19.08 17.38 -6.48
CA PHE A 92 -17.63 17.20 -6.61
C PHE A 92 -17.00 16.77 -5.28
N THR A 93 -17.33 17.43 -4.18
CA THR A 93 -16.85 17.11 -2.83
C THR A 93 -17.17 15.67 -2.44
N LYS A 94 -18.40 15.21 -2.72
CA LYS A 94 -18.80 13.80 -2.49
C LYS A 94 -17.95 12.83 -3.29
N LEU A 95 -17.58 13.17 -4.52
CA LEU A 95 -16.68 12.34 -5.34
C LEU A 95 -15.25 12.31 -4.77
N LEU A 96 -14.72 13.44 -4.29
CA LEU A 96 -13.41 13.52 -3.65
C LEU A 96 -13.32 12.63 -2.40
N ASP A 97 -14.41 12.52 -1.64
CA ASP A 97 -14.46 11.65 -0.46
C ASP A 97 -14.73 10.18 -0.79
N LYS A 98 -15.46 9.92 -1.88
CA LYS A 98 -15.78 8.57 -2.35
C LYS A 98 -14.56 7.86 -2.91
N TYR A 99 -13.83 8.49 -3.83
CA TYR A 99 -12.82 7.79 -4.65
C TYR A 99 -11.63 7.20 -3.90
N PRO A 100 -11.09 7.84 -2.84
CA PRO A 100 -10.11 7.21 -1.97
C PRO A 100 -10.47 5.77 -1.58
N SER A 101 -11.69 5.57 -1.07
CA SER A 101 -12.17 4.26 -0.60
C SER A 101 -12.37 3.22 -1.71
N LYS A 102 -12.44 3.67 -2.97
CA LYS A 102 -12.67 2.80 -4.12
C LYS A 102 -11.39 2.19 -4.65
N ILE A 103 -10.23 2.78 -4.39
CA ILE A 103 -8.96 2.16 -4.78
C ILE A 103 -8.76 0.89 -3.95
N ASP A 104 -8.52 -0.22 -4.64
CA ASP A 104 -8.08 -1.43 -3.95
C ASP A 104 -6.60 -1.25 -3.61
N ARG A 105 -6.27 -1.21 -2.31
CA ARG A 105 -4.91 -0.87 -1.84
C ARG A 105 -4.34 -1.95 -0.95
N LYS A 106 -4.59 -3.21 -1.29
CA LYS A 106 -4.03 -4.33 -0.53
C LYS A 106 -2.92 -4.97 -1.34
N PHE A 107 -1.70 -4.94 -0.81
CA PHE A 107 -0.60 -5.65 -1.45
C PHE A 107 -0.78 -7.16 -1.33
N PHE A 108 -0.53 -7.85 -2.43
CA PHE A 108 -0.39 -9.30 -2.49
C PHE A 108 0.85 -9.61 -3.31
N LEU A 109 1.62 -10.61 -2.89
CA LEU A 109 2.64 -11.17 -3.75
C LEU A 109 1.94 -11.98 -4.85
N GLU A 110 2.16 -11.58 -6.09
CA GLU A 110 1.90 -12.32 -7.30
C GLU A 110 3.03 -13.32 -7.61
N ASP A 111 2.76 -14.29 -8.49
CA ASP A 111 3.75 -15.30 -8.89
C ASP A 111 4.98 -14.62 -9.53
N THR A 112 4.78 -13.50 -10.25
CA THR A 112 5.87 -12.77 -10.92
C THR A 112 6.74 -11.94 -9.98
N ASN A 113 6.34 -11.78 -8.72
CA ASN A 113 7.13 -10.98 -7.77
C ASN A 113 8.33 -11.73 -7.20
N ILE A 114 8.39 -13.07 -7.30
CA ILE A 114 9.52 -13.85 -6.80
C ILE A 114 10.50 -14.09 -7.95
N LYS A 115 11.60 -13.32 -7.99
CA LYS A 115 12.60 -13.37 -9.07
C LYS A 115 13.44 -14.65 -9.04
N ASN A 116 13.85 -15.07 -7.86
CA ASN A 116 14.67 -16.26 -7.65
C ASN A 116 14.13 -17.04 -6.44
N PRO A 117 13.12 -17.90 -6.65
CA PRO A 117 12.41 -18.56 -5.56
C PRO A 117 13.30 -19.54 -4.81
N LYS A 118 14.23 -20.21 -5.51
CA LYS A 118 15.17 -21.13 -4.87
C LYS A 118 16.16 -20.40 -3.97
N ALA A 119 16.83 -19.38 -4.49
CA ALA A 119 17.79 -18.63 -3.69
C ALA A 119 17.13 -17.86 -2.54
N LEU A 120 15.85 -17.49 -2.68
CA LEU A 120 15.05 -16.92 -1.59
C LEU A 120 14.91 -17.91 -0.43
N VAL A 121 14.43 -19.14 -0.68
CA VAL A 121 14.25 -20.12 0.41
C VAL A 121 15.58 -20.53 1.03
N ASP A 122 16.65 -20.58 0.24
CA ASP A 122 18.00 -20.84 0.76
C ASP A 122 18.46 -19.74 1.70
N LYS A 123 18.30 -18.48 1.30
CA LYS A 123 18.62 -17.34 2.17
C LYS A 123 17.80 -17.39 3.45
N MET A 124 16.48 -17.59 3.35
CA MET A 124 15.60 -17.70 4.52
C MET A 124 16.09 -18.77 5.50
N VAL A 125 16.39 -19.97 5.01
CA VAL A 125 16.84 -21.07 5.88
C VAL A 125 18.24 -20.81 6.45
N ASN A 126 19.17 -20.29 5.64
CA ASN A 126 20.53 -20.02 6.10
C ASN A 126 20.55 -18.90 7.16
N GLU A 127 19.84 -17.80 6.92
CA GLU A 127 19.80 -16.65 7.83
C GLU A 127 19.03 -16.93 9.11
N SER A 128 18.04 -17.83 9.06
CA SER A 128 17.32 -18.27 10.27
C SER A 128 18.23 -18.86 11.35
N ARG A 129 19.39 -19.41 10.96
CA ARG A 129 20.36 -20.05 11.85
C ARG A 129 21.39 -19.07 12.43
N LEU A 130 21.41 -17.84 11.94
CA LEU A 130 22.33 -16.82 12.43
C LEU A 130 21.91 -16.37 13.84
N ARG A 131 22.92 -16.13 14.68
CA ARG A 131 22.71 -15.64 16.06
C ARG A 131 22.22 -14.20 16.11
N MET A 132 22.58 -13.39 15.11
CA MET A 132 22.17 -11.99 15.03
C MET A 132 20.70 -11.90 14.59
N ALA A 133 19.91 -11.05 15.25
CA ALA A 133 18.51 -10.81 14.90
C ALA A 133 18.40 -10.40 13.42
N ASN A 134 17.51 -11.05 12.68
CA ASN A 134 17.29 -10.80 11.26
C ASN A 134 15.87 -11.23 10.86
N PRO A 135 15.34 -10.81 9.70
CA PRO A 135 13.98 -11.15 9.30
C PRO A 135 13.74 -12.67 9.22
N SER A 136 14.71 -13.45 8.78
CA SER A 136 14.53 -14.90 8.62
C SER A 136 14.43 -15.64 9.95
N ASN A 137 15.25 -15.30 10.95
CA ASN A 137 15.15 -15.94 12.26
C ASN A 137 13.85 -15.55 12.99
N HIS A 138 13.43 -14.29 12.88
CA HIS A 138 12.14 -13.84 13.39
C HIS A 138 10.97 -14.57 12.70
N ILE A 139 10.98 -14.64 11.36
CA ILE A 139 9.95 -15.35 10.61
C ILE A 139 9.88 -16.82 11.04
N SER A 140 11.02 -17.49 11.15
CA SER A 140 11.07 -18.92 11.52
C SER A 140 10.58 -19.22 12.94
N SER A 141 10.75 -18.29 13.88
CA SER A 141 10.54 -18.54 15.31
C SER A 141 9.28 -17.90 15.89
N ARG A 142 8.76 -16.85 15.25
CA ARG A 142 7.63 -16.05 15.75
C ARG A 142 6.46 -15.99 14.78
N VAL A 143 6.75 -16.01 13.48
CA VAL A 143 5.73 -15.76 12.45
C VAL A 143 5.18 -17.06 11.90
N ALA A 144 6.04 -17.94 11.39
CA ALA A 144 5.64 -19.20 10.78
C ALA A 144 5.19 -20.21 11.83
N THR A 145 4.19 -21.03 11.50
CA THR A 145 3.99 -22.27 12.27
C THR A 145 5.11 -23.26 11.96
N GLU A 146 5.27 -24.29 12.80
CA GLU A 146 6.24 -25.36 12.57
C GLU A 146 6.06 -25.99 11.19
N GLU A 147 4.84 -26.39 10.82
CA GLU A 147 4.51 -26.96 9.51
C GLU A 147 4.84 -26.03 8.34
N GLU A 148 4.57 -24.73 8.48
CA GLU A 148 4.87 -23.73 7.44
C GLU A 148 6.37 -23.55 7.26
N TRP A 149 7.13 -23.56 8.36
CA TRP A 149 8.58 -23.45 8.32
C TRP A 149 9.25 -24.72 7.78
N GLU A 150 8.76 -25.89 8.17
CA GLU A 150 9.20 -27.17 7.62
C GLU A 150 9.02 -27.23 6.10
N GLN A 151 7.93 -26.65 5.59
CA GLN A 151 7.72 -26.54 4.15
C GLN A 151 8.78 -25.65 3.46
N ILE A 152 9.20 -24.54 4.07
CA ILE A 152 10.29 -23.70 3.57
C ILE A 152 11.62 -24.46 3.59
N VAL A 153 11.91 -25.19 4.67
CA VAL A 153 13.09 -26.06 4.78
C VAL A 153 13.07 -27.18 3.74
N ALA A 154 11.90 -27.76 3.45
CA ALA A 154 11.76 -28.76 2.40
C ALA A 154 12.01 -28.17 1.02
N PHE A 155 11.59 -26.93 0.77
CA PHE A 155 11.91 -26.22 -0.48
C PHE A 155 13.41 -25.94 -0.62
N SER A 156 14.10 -25.53 0.44
CA SER A 156 15.54 -25.23 0.36
C SER A 156 16.40 -26.46 0.07
N LYS A 157 15.92 -27.67 0.39
CA LYS A 157 16.61 -28.95 0.14
C LYS A 157 16.48 -29.46 -1.30
N LYS A 158 15.60 -28.88 -2.11
CA LYS A 158 15.47 -29.24 -3.53
C LYS A 158 16.64 -28.66 -4.33
N ASP A 159 16.89 -29.16 -5.53
CA ASP A 159 17.84 -28.52 -6.44
C ASP A 159 17.27 -27.21 -7.01
N ASP A 160 15.96 -27.21 -7.35
CA ASP A 160 15.22 -26.05 -7.81
C ASP A 160 13.72 -26.13 -7.44
N LEU A 161 12.98 -25.03 -7.58
CA LEU A 161 11.54 -24.94 -7.31
C LEU A 161 10.74 -24.83 -8.61
N ASN A 162 9.88 -25.81 -8.86
CA ASN A 162 8.94 -25.76 -9.99
C ASN A 162 7.78 -24.78 -9.70
N GLU A 163 6.95 -24.53 -10.71
CA GLU A 163 5.79 -23.62 -10.62
C GLU A 163 4.84 -23.92 -9.44
N LYS A 164 4.60 -25.21 -9.15
CA LYS A 164 3.75 -25.62 -8.03
C LYS A 164 4.39 -25.28 -6.69
N ASP A 165 5.70 -25.43 -6.57
CA ASP A 165 6.46 -25.06 -5.38
C ASP A 165 6.48 -23.53 -5.20
N VAL A 166 6.71 -22.78 -6.28
CA VAL A 166 6.66 -21.30 -6.26
C VAL A 166 5.30 -20.80 -5.81
N LYS A 167 4.20 -21.37 -6.35
CA LYS A 167 2.83 -21.03 -5.92
C LYS A 167 2.58 -21.30 -4.44
N LYS A 168 3.17 -22.36 -3.88
CA LYS A 168 3.07 -22.66 -2.44
C LYS A 168 3.88 -21.69 -1.60
N LEU A 169 5.14 -21.43 -1.98
CA LEU A 169 5.99 -20.43 -1.33
C LEU A 169 5.30 -19.07 -1.29
N ARG A 170 4.75 -18.61 -2.42
CA ARG A 170 3.98 -17.36 -2.50
C ARG A 170 2.78 -17.35 -1.55
N LYS A 171 2.04 -18.46 -1.42
CA LYS A 171 0.92 -18.56 -0.48
C LYS A 171 1.39 -18.42 0.97
N LEU A 172 2.52 -19.05 1.34
CA LEU A 172 3.12 -18.89 2.66
C LEU A 172 3.48 -17.42 2.93
N LEU A 173 4.24 -16.79 2.04
CA LEU A 173 4.65 -15.39 2.18
C LEU A 173 3.44 -14.44 2.28
N ASN A 174 2.41 -14.65 1.45
CA ASN A 174 1.15 -13.90 1.53
C ASN A 174 0.37 -14.12 2.83
N ASN A 175 0.51 -15.27 3.47
CA ASN A 175 -0.10 -15.52 4.77
C ASN A 175 0.69 -14.85 5.88
N PHE A 176 2.02 -14.89 5.81
CA PHE A 176 2.90 -14.24 6.77
C PHE A 176 2.66 -12.74 6.85
N ILE A 177 2.56 -12.04 5.72
CA ILE A 177 2.34 -10.58 5.72
C ILE A 177 0.98 -10.14 6.30
N LYS A 178 0.05 -11.08 6.53
CA LYS A 178 -1.23 -10.77 7.18
C LYS A 178 -1.15 -10.84 8.72
N ARG A 179 -0.06 -11.40 9.27
CA ARG A 179 0.13 -11.65 10.70
C ARG A 179 0.62 -10.39 11.40
N LYS A 180 0.14 -10.14 12.63
CA LYS A 180 0.49 -8.92 13.38
C LYS A 180 1.97 -8.92 13.78
N GLU A 181 2.46 -10.10 14.08
CA GLU A 181 3.82 -10.40 14.51
C GLU A 181 4.82 -10.49 13.35
N PHE A 182 4.41 -10.26 12.08
CA PHE A 182 5.30 -10.41 10.93
C PHE A 182 6.53 -9.50 11.01
N PHE A 183 6.30 -8.20 11.19
CA PHE A 183 7.33 -7.18 11.22
C PHE A 183 7.85 -6.99 12.65
N ASP A 184 9.18 -7.05 12.80
CA ASP A 184 9.88 -6.73 14.03
C ASP A 184 11.00 -5.74 13.73
N GLU A 185 10.91 -4.55 14.32
CA GLU A 185 11.83 -3.42 14.10
C GLU A 185 13.30 -3.86 14.27
N ARG A 186 13.60 -4.56 15.37
CA ARG A 186 14.95 -5.00 15.70
C ARG A 186 15.50 -5.98 14.67
N SER A 187 14.69 -6.94 14.25
CA SER A 187 15.08 -7.95 13.26
C SER A 187 15.28 -7.33 11.88
N TRP A 188 14.46 -6.34 11.50
CA TRP A 188 14.60 -5.67 10.21
C TRP A 188 15.80 -4.72 10.15
N TYR A 189 16.17 -4.07 11.25
CA TYR A 189 17.45 -3.35 11.33
C TYR A 189 18.67 -4.26 11.17
N GLY A 190 18.52 -5.57 11.43
CA GLY A 190 19.54 -6.56 11.13
C GLY A 190 19.72 -6.87 9.63
N ALA A 191 18.73 -6.53 8.79
CA ALA A 191 18.82 -6.66 7.34
C ALA A 191 19.29 -5.37 6.66
N GLU A 192 18.83 -4.21 7.13
CA GLU A 192 19.11 -2.92 6.51
C GLU A 192 18.95 -1.76 7.50
N ILE A 193 19.73 -0.69 7.32
CA ILE A 193 19.51 0.60 7.98
C ILE A 193 19.31 1.66 6.89
N SER A 194 18.10 2.19 6.78
CA SER A 194 17.75 3.14 5.71
C SER A 194 16.50 3.96 6.05
N SER A 195 16.32 5.07 5.34
CA SER A 195 15.13 5.93 5.45
C SER A 195 13.83 5.20 5.11
N ARG A 196 13.87 4.22 4.18
CA ARG A 196 12.68 3.41 3.86
C ARG A 196 12.29 2.49 4.99
N LEU A 197 13.23 1.96 5.76
CA LEU A 197 12.92 1.16 6.94
C LEU A 197 12.42 2.05 8.09
N GLU A 198 13.07 3.18 8.35
CA GLU A 198 12.63 4.15 9.36
C GLU A 198 11.17 4.59 9.15
N TYR A 199 10.81 4.86 7.89
CA TYR A 199 9.44 5.16 7.51
C TYR A 199 8.45 4.03 7.88
N ILE A 200 8.81 2.77 7.60
CA ILE A 200 7.97 1.61 7.94
C ILE A 200 7.87 1.41 9.45
N VAL A 201 8.96 1.63 10.19
CA VAL A 201 9.00 1.59 11.66
C VAL A 201 8.07 2.65 12.27
N GLU A 202 8.11 3.88 11.77
CA GLU A 202 7.21 4.94 12.24
C GLU A 202 5.74 4.54 11.99
N LYS A 203 5.45 4.03 10.79
CA LYS A 203 4.10 3.60 10.41
C LYS A 203 3.61 2.38 11.19
N SER A 204 4.49 1.49 11.63
CA SER A 204 4.11 0.32 12.43
C SER A 204 3.79 0.65 13.88
N LYS A 205 4.21 1.81 14.40
CA LYS A 205 3.98 2.25 15.78
C LYS A 205 2.55 2.74 16.05
N SER A 206 1.69 2.78 15.04
CA SER A 206 0.28 3.17 15.21
C SER A 206 -0.51 2.10 15.97
N ASP A 207 -1.20 2.51 17.03
CA ASP A 207 -1.96 1.60 17.91
C ASP A 207 -3.25 1.05 17.24
N VAL A 208 -3.68 1.63 16.12
CA VAL A 208 -5.00 1.35 15.51
C VAL A 208 -4.90 0.98 14.02
N LEU A 209 -3.92 0.14 13.67
CA LEU A 209 -3.76 -0.35 12.30
C LEU A 209 -4.95 -1.23 11.87
N SER A 210 -5.59 -0.84 10.77
CA SER A 210 -6.53 -1.72 10.08
C SER A 210 -5.80 -2.94 9.51
N LYS A 211 -6.56 -4.03 9.23
CA LYS A 211 -6.01 -5.23 8.57
C LYS A 211 -5.31 -4.92 7.24
N LYS A 212 -5.75 -3.85 6.57
CA LYS A 212 -5.21 -3.42 5.28
C LYS A 212 -3.88 -2.69 5.45
N GLU A 213 -3.81 -1.75 6.38
CA GLU A 213 -2.58 -1.01 6.68
C GLU A 213 -1.50 -1.95 7.21
N LEU A 214 -1.85 -2.85 8.13
CA LEU A 214 -0.95 -3.90 8.61
C LEU A 214 -0.38 -4.74 7.46
N ASN A 215 -1.25 -5.22 6.56
CA ASN A 215 -0.82 -5.99 5.40
C ASN A 215 0.16 -5.20 4.52
N ASN A 216 -0.06 -3.90 4.33
CA ASN A 216 0.78 -3.06 3.48
C ASN A 216 2.15 -2.77 4.11
N ILE A 217 2.18 -2.49 5.41
CA ILE A 217 3.41 -2.36 6.20
C ILE A 217 4.22 -3.65 6.08
N ASN A 218 3.58 -4.79 6.34
CA ASN A 218 4.23 -6.10 6.30
C ASN A 218 4.70 -6.49 4.90
N ALA A 219 3.95 -6.14 3.86
CA ALA A 219 4.39 -6.33 2.48
C ALA A 219 5.68 -5.54 2.21
N LYS A 220 5.72 -4.25 2.55
CA LYS A 220 6.94 -3.44 2.40
C LYS A 220 8.10 -3.98 3.23
N ALA A 221 7.83 -4.42 4.45
CA ALA A 221 8.80 -5.13 5.29
C ALA A 221 9.34 -6.39 4.60
N LEU A 222 8.49 -7.23 4.00
CA LEU A 222 8.94 -8.42 3.28
C LEU A 222 9.89 -8.06 2.11
N TYR A 223 9.60 -6.98 1.39
CA TYR A 223 10.51 -6.48 0.34
C TYR A 223 11.85 -6.01 0.91
N ILE A 224 11.86 -5.29 2.03
CA ILE A 224 13.10 -4.87 2.72
C ILE A 224 13.90 -6.08 3.22
N ALA A 225 13.23 -7.15 3.65
CA ALA A 225 13.90 -8.36 4.12
C ALA A 225 14.64 -9.12 3.00
N TYR A 226 14.09 -9.11 1.78
CA TYR A 226 14.61 -9.91 0.66
C TYR A 226 14.64 -9.12 -0.67
N PRO A 227 15.33 -7.97 -0.75
CA PRO A 227 15.22 -7.03 -1.87
C PRO A 227 15.74 -7.58 -3.21
N ASP A 228 16.74 -8.46 -3.17
CA ASP A 228 17.33 -9.07 -4.37
C ASP A 228 16.47 -10.19 -4.98
N TYR A 229 15.62 -10.79 -4.14
CA TYR A 229 14.83 -11.98 -4.49
C TYR A 229 13.40 -11.65 -4.87
N LEU A 230 12.94 -10.47 -4.47
CA LEU A 230 11.62 -9.97 -4.76
C LEU A 230 11.72 -8.85 -5.80
N SER A 231 10.80 -8.83 -6.75
CA SER A 231 10.50 -7.58 -7.44
C SER A 231 10.00 -6.58 -6.40
N PRO A 232 10.21 -5.28 -6.64
CA PRO A 232 9.42 -4.27 -5.93
C PRO A 232 7.95 -4.73 -5.95
N LEU A 233 7.35 -4.86 -4.76
CA LEU A 233 5.95 -5.23 -4.65
C LEU A 233 5.17 -4.13 -5.34
N ASP A 234 4.48 -4.54 -6.41
CA ASP A 234 4.27 -3.72 -7.58
C ASP A 234 3.88 -2.28 -7.20
N ARG A 235 4.77 -1.36 -7.58
CA ARG A 235 4.23 -0.21 -8.27
C ARG A 235 3.47 -0.82 -9.46
N TRP A 236 2.14 -0.68 -9.61
CA TRP A 236 1.39 -1.25 -10.73
C TRP A 236 2.23 -1.01 -11.99
N LYS A 237 2.71 -2.11 -12.60
CA LYS A 237 3.71 -2.00 -13.65
C LYS A 237 3.16 -1.16 -14.81
N ASP A 238 4.02 -0.29 -15.33
CA ASP A 238 3.78 0.55 -16.52
C ASP A 238 3.32 -0.27 -17.74
#